data_AF-A0A954P9K5-F1
#
_entry.id   AF-A0A954P9K5-F1
#
_cell.length_a   1.000
_cell.length_b   1.000
_cell.length_c   1.000
_cell.angle_alpha   90.00
_cell.angle_beta   90.00
_cell.angle_gamma   90.00
#
_symmetry.space_group_name_H-M   'P 1'
#
loop_
_entity.id
_entity.type
_entity.pdbx_description
1 polymer ?
#
loop_
_entity_poly.entity_id
_entity_poly.type
_entity_poly.pdbx_seq_one_letter_code
_entity_poly.pdbx_strand_id
1 'polypeptide(L)'
;MKQIATPDHVGQASCSYGRPSFSLRSLFLLATLAAALAALLPVSSVGSCCVLAAISLTISFGCPRTQRIALLLVPILYLPYLWLFVDLGQSRWSSYRWQWIGMYWQLPGLLFELSVHPLDEFWFQLVTATATIVIFLLLVTIGRTSRLAAVLTCSIALLASIANSLICLALYRA
;
A
#
# COMPACT_ATOMS: atom_id res chain seq x y z
N MET A 1 -10.18 58.63 -4.91
CA MET A 1 -10.77 57.35 -4.45
C MET A 1 -9.77 56.24 -4.77
N LYS A 2 -9.16 55.62 -3.75
CA LYS A 2 -8.17 54.54 -3.89
C LYS A 2 -8.91 53.21 -4.01
N GLN A 3 -8.77 52.51 -5.15
CA GLN A 3 -9.20 51.12 -5.28
C GLN A 3 -8.33 50.24 -4.37
N ILE A 4 -8.97 49.62 -3.39
CA ILE A 4 -8.37 48.59 -2.55
C ILE A 4 -8.41 47.31 -3.37
N ALA A 5 -7.24 46.88 -3.84
CA ALA A 5 -7.06 45.57 -4.44
C ALA A 5 -7.30 44.50 -3.36
N THR A 6 -8.41 43.77 -3.50
CA THR A 6 -8.65 42.56 -2.72
C THR A 6 -7.65 41.49 -3.14
N PRO A 7 -6.96 40.82 -2.20
CA PRO A 7 -6.02 39.77 -2.53
C PRO A 7 -6.76 38.61 -3.19
N ASP A 8 -6.24 38.22 -4.36
CA ASP A 8 -6.63 37.03 -5.10
C ASP A 8 -6.77 35.85 -4.13
N HIS A 9 -7.96 35.26 -4.13
CA HIS A 9 -8.25 34.03 -3.43
C HIS A 9 -7.19 32.99 -3.82
N VAL A 10 -6.28 32.77 -2.87
CA VAL A 10 -5.37 31.64 -2.77
C VAL A 10 -6.06 30.43 -3.36
N GLY A 11 -5.47 29.91 -4.45
CA GLY A 11 -5.98 28.81 -5.24
C GLY A 11 -6.43 27.64 -4.37
N GLN A 12 -7.69 27.68 -3.98
CA GLN A 12 -8.46 26.49 -3.69
C GLN A 12 -8.53 25.79 -5.04
N ALA A 13 -7.54 24.92 -5.27
CA ALA A 13 -7.73 23.78 -6.14
C ALA A 13 -8.79 22.92 -5.44
N SER A 14 -10.03 23.41 -5.49
CA SER A 14 -11.24 22.63 -5.41
C SER A 14 -10.92 21.37 -6.18
N CYS A 15 -11.14 20.21 -5.56
CA CYS A 15 -11.44 19.05 -6.36
C CYS A 15 -12.70 19.45 -7.15
N SER A 16 -12.52 20.13 -8.29
CA SER A 16 -13.48 20.04 -9.37
C SER A 16 -13.72 18.55 -9.46
N TYR A 17 -14.97 18.16 -9.23
CA TYR A 17 -15.48 16.82 -9.46
C TYR A 17 -15.33 16.53 -10.96
N GLY A 18 -14.09 16.47 -11.44
CA GLY A 18 -13.74 15.94 -12.72
C GLY A 18 -14.18 14.50 -12.64
N ARG A 19 -15.13 14.14 -13.51
CA ARG A 19 -15.57 12.76 -13.67
C ARG A 19 -14.33 11.87 -13.70
N PRO A 20 -14.36 10.68 -13.06
CA PRO A 20 -13.27 9.71 -13.18
C PRO A 20 -13.02 9.49 -14.68
N SER A 21 -11.95 10.08 -15.19
CA SER A 21 -11.62 10.01 -16.61
C SER A 21 -10.83 8.74 -16.81
N PHE A 22 -11.51 7.71 -17.31
CA PHE A 22 -10.92 6.42 -17.57
C PHE A 22 -9.96 6.55 -18.77
N SER A 23 -8.67 6.73 -18.50
CA SER A 23 -7.66 6.80 -19.55
C SER A 23 -7.22 5.39 -19.90
N LEU A 24 -7.46 4.94 -21.13
CA LEU A 24 -7.00 3.64 -21.63
C LEU A 24 -5.50 3.42 -21.37
N ARG A 25 -4.67 4.48 -21.47
CA ARG A 25 -3.25 4.42 -21.17
C ARG A 25 -2.96 4.05 -19.72
N SER A 26 -3.71 4.61 -18.77
CA SER A 26 -3.56 4.28 -17.34
C SER A 26 -3.95 2.83 -17.05
N LEU A 27 -4.95 2.31 -17.77
CA LEU A 27 -5.39 0.93 -17.64
C LEU A 27 -4.37 -0.05 -18.21
N PHE A 28 -3.81 0.24 -19.39
CA PHE A 28 -2.73 -0.55 -19.97
C PHE A 28 -1.48 -0.54 -19.09
N LEU A 29 -1.11 0.61 -18.51
CA LEU A 29 0.01 0.69 -17.55
C LEU A 29 -0.27 -0.12 -16.27
N LEU A 30 -1.48 -0.05 -15.72
CA LEU A 30 -1.89 -0.84 -14.57
C LEU A 30 -1.89 -2.34 -14.88
N ALA A 31 -2.43 -2.73 -16.03
CA ALA A 31 -2.49 -4.12 -16.47
C ALA A 31 -1.09 -4.69 -16.72
N THR A 32 -0.19 -3.92 -17.36
CA THR A 32 1.20 -4.34 -17.56
C THR A 32 1.99 -4.38 -16.26
N LEU A 33 1.80 -3.40 -15.37
CA LEU A 33 2.44 -3.42 -14.05
C LEU A 33 1.92 -4.59 -13.19
N ALA A 34 0.61 -4.82 -13.18
CA ALA A 34 -0.01 -5.93 -12.46
C ALA A 34 0.42 -7.28 -13.05
N ALA A 35 0.50 -7.41 -14.38
CA ALA A 35 0.99 -8.62 -15.03
C ALA A 35 2.48 -8.86 -14.75
N ALA A 36 3.31 -7.81 -14.80
CA ALA A 36 4.73 -7.90 -14.45
C ALA A 36 4.92 -8.26 -12.97
N LEU A 37 4.14 -7.66 -12.06
CA LEU A 37 4.18 -7.99 -10.63
C LEU A 37 3.67 -9.40 -10.36
N ALA A 38 2.59 -9.85 -11.02
CA ALA A 38 2.09 -11.22 -10.90
C ALA A 38 3.07 -12.25 -11.48
N ALA A 39 3.84 -11.89 -12.51
CA ALA A 39 4.88 -12.73 -13.07
C ALA A 39 6.14 -12.81 -12.18
N LEU A 40 6.43 -11.76 -11.40
CA LEU A 40 7.63 -11.65 -10.57
C LEU A 40 7.40 -12.05 -9.11
N LEU A 41 6.16 -11.96 -8.61
CA LEU A 41 5.79 -12.22 -7.23
C LEU A 41 4.70 -13.28 -7.20
N PRO A 42 4.96 -14.49 -6.64
CA PRO A 42 3.93 -15.51 -6.57
C PRO A 42 2.79 -15.05 -5.66
N VAL A 43 1.64 -14.73 -6.24
CA VAL A 43 0.42 -14.43 -5.51
C VAL A 43 -0.29 -15.76 -5.25
N SER A 44 0.04 -16.41 -4.14
CA SER A 44 -0.52 -17.72 -3.78
C SER A 44 -1.63 -17.64 -2.73
N SER A 45 -1.78 -16.50 -2.03
CA SER A 45 -2.80 -16.32 -1.00
C SER A 45 -3.99 -15.50 -1.48
N VAL A 46 -5.20 -15.91 -1.07
CA VAL A 46 -6.46 -15.19 -1.37
C VAL A 46 -6.40 -13.76 -0.79
N GLY A 47 -5.81 -13.59 0.39
CA GLY A 47 -5.64 -12.28 1.01
C GLY A 47 -4.77 -11.33 0.17
N SER A 48 -3.66 -11.81 -0.40
CA SER A 48 -2.82 -11.01 -1.30
C SER A 48 -3.56 -10.60 -2.58
N CYS A 49 -4.38 -11.48 -3.15
CA CYS A 49 -5.25 -11.13 -4.29
C CYS A 49 -6.22 -10.00 -3.94
N CYS A 50 -6.86 -10.06 -2.77
CA CYS A 50 -7.79 -9.02 -2.33
C CYS A 50 -7.10 -7.67 -2.14
N VAL A 51 -5.90 -7.64 -1.54
CA VAL A 51 -5.13 -6.41 -1.36
C VAL A 51 -4.73 -5.81 -2.72
N LEU A 52 -4.22 -6.64 -3.63
CA LEU A 52 -3.87 -6.21 -4.98
C LEU A 52 -5.09 -5.66 -5.73
N ALA A 53 -6.24 -6.34 -5.67
CA ALA A 53 -7.47 -5.85 -6.26
C ALA A 53 -7.87 -4.48 -5.69
N ALA A 54 -7.80 -4.29 -4.37
CA ALA A 54 -8.10 -3.00 -3.74
C ALA A 54 -7.14 -1.88 -4.21
N ILE A 55 -5.83 -2.17 -4.29
CA ILE A 55 -4.83 -1.23 -4.81
C ILE A 55 -5.11 -0.89 -6.28
N SER A 56 -5.32 -1.90 -7.12
CA SER A 56 -5.61 -1.74 -8.54
C SER A 56 -6.88 -0.92 -8.76
N LEU A 57 -7.97 -1.24 -8.06
CA LEU A 57 -9.23 -0.48 -8.14
C LEU A 57 -9.02 0.98 -7.69
N THR A 58 -8.25 1.22 -6.63
CA THR A 58 -7.95 2.57 -6.14
C THR A 58 -7.17 3.39 -7.17
N ILE A 59 -6.23 2.78 -7.88
CA ILE A 59 -5.45 3.46 -8.93
C ILE A 59 -6.30 3.63 -10.21
N SER A 60 -7.10 2.63 -10.59
CA SER A 60 -7.93 2.71 -11.81
C SER A 60 -9.09 3.70 -11.71
N PHE A 61 -9.78 3.74 -10.57
CA PHE A 61 -11.02 4.50 -10.39
C PHE A 61 -10.84 5.75 -9.50
N GLY A 62 -9.68 5.92 -8.86
CA GLY A 62 -9.40 7.08 -8.03
C GLY A 62 -9.32 8.39 -8.83
N CYS A 63 -9.62 9.51 -8.16
CA CYS A 63 -9.33 10.83 -8.74
C CYS A 63 -7.81 11.05 -8.87
N PRO A 64 -7.33 12.00 -9.69
CA PRO A 64 -5.89 12.18 -9.93
C PRO A 64 -5.04 12.36 -8.66
N ARG A 65 -5.60 12.97 -7.60
CA ARG A 65 -4.93 13.07 -6.29
C ARG A 65 -4.84 11.71 -5.60
N THR A 66 -5.94 10.97 -5.53
CA THR A 66 -5.98 9.61 -4.99
C THR A 66 -5.00 8.69 -5.71
N GLN A 67 -4.97 8.74 -7.05
CA GLN A 67 -4.05 7.95 -7.87
C GLN A 67 -2.60 8.24 -7.55
N ARG A 68 -2.21 9.53 -7.49
CA ARG A 68 -0.84 9.93 -7.14
C ARG A 68 -0.42 9.44 -5.75
N ILE A 69 -1.31 9.58 -4.77
CA ILE A 69 -1.02 9.12 -3.40
C ILE A 69 -0.92 7.61 -3.34
N ALA A 70 -1.83 6.87 -3.98
CA ALA A 70 -1.77 5.42 -4.07
C ALA A 70 -0.46 4.95 -4.71
N LEU A 71 -0.05 5.55 -5.83
CA LEU A 71 1.21 5.22 -6.51
C LEU A 71 2.46 5.52 -5.67
N LEU A 72 2.41 6.52 -4.78
CA LEU A 72 3.50 6.80 -3.83
C LEU A 72 3.50 5.85 -2.64
N LEU A 73 2.32 5.52 -2.11
CA LEU A 73 2.20 4.68 -0.91
C LEU A 73 2.55 3.22 -1.16
N VAL A 74 2.20 2.67 -2.32
CA VAL A 74 2.53 1.26 -2.65
C VAL A 74 4.02 0.97 -2.45
N PRO A 75 4.98 1.63 -3.13
CA PRO A 75 6.39 1.34 -2.90
C PRO A 75 6.81 1.62 -1.46
N ILE A 76 6.29 2.66 -0.80
CA ILE A 76 6.64 2.97 0.60
C ILE A 76 6.25 1.84 1.56
N LEU A 77 5.07 1.25 1.37
CA LEU A 77 4.55 0.18 2.22
C LEU A 77 5.21 -1.18 1.97
N TYR A 78 5.83 -1.40 0.81
CA TYR A 78 6.32 -2.72 0.41
C TYR A 78 7.85 -2.79 0.29
N LEU A 79 8.52 -1.68 -0.01
CA LEU A 79 9.99 -1.62 -0.17
C LEU A 79 10.75 -2.09 1.08
N PRO A 80 10.31 -1.78 2.32
CA PRO A 80 10.98 -2.29 3.51
C PRO A 80 10.99 -3.82 3.63
N TYR A 81 10.13 -4.55 2.92
CA TYR A 81 10.06 -6.02 2.93
C TYR A 81 10.90 -6.68 1.83
N LEU A 82 11.64 -5.91 1.03
CA LEU A 82 12.46 -6.47 -0.06
C LEU A 82 13.55 -7.43 0.42
N TRP A 83 13.91 -7.38 1.71
CA TRP A 83 14.83 -8.35 2.30
C TRP A 83 14.33 -9.80 2.20
N LEU A 84 13.02 -10.05 2.04
CA LEU A 84 12.48 -11.40 1.78
C LEU A 84 12.98 -12.00 0.47
N PHE A 85 13.29 -11.17 -0.52
CA PHE A 85 13.78 -11.58 -1.84
C PHE A 85 15.30 -11.69 -1.91
N VAL A 86 16.00 -10.97 -1.03
CA VAL A 86 17.45 -11.08 -0.90
C VAL A 86 17.74 -12.28 -0.02
N ASP A 87 18.37 -13.31 -0.57
CA ASP A 87 18.84 -14.43 0.24
C ASP A 87 19.96 -13.95 1.16
N LEU A 88 19.63 -13.73 2.44
CA LEU A 88 20.60 -13.36 3.47
C LEU A 88 21.47 -14.55 3.93
N GLY A 89 21.41 -15.69 3.23
CA GLY A 89 22.45 -16.73 3.26
C GLY A 89 22.48 -17.60 4.51
N GLN A 90 21.48 -17.55 5.40
CA GLN A 90 21.51 -18.29 6.68
C GLN A 90 20.20 -18.98 7.12
N SER A 91 19.15 -18.96 6.31
CA SER A 91 17.87 -19.56 6.74
C SER A 91 17.82 -21.07 6.47
N ARG A 92 17.68 -21.87 7.54
CA ARG A 92 17.33 -23.31 7.50
C ARG A 92 15.91 -23.58 6.94
N TRP A 93 15.19 -22.54 6.53
CA TRP A 93 13.75 -22.57 6.25
C TRP A 93 13.42 -22.12 4.82
N SER A 94 14.07 -22.75 3.83
CA SER A 94 13.84 -22.44 2.41
C SER A 94 12.38 -22.60 1.98
N SER A 95 11.64 -23.55 2.57
CA SER A 95 10.21 -23.76 2.34
C SER A 95 9.32 -22.71 3.03
N TYR A 96 9.68 -22.26 4.24
CA TYR A 96 8.92 -21.23 4.97
C TYR A 96 9.05 -19.86 4.31
N ARG A 97 10.23 -19.54 3.75
CA ARG A 97 10.45 -18.30 3.01
C ARG A 97 9.45 -18.09 1.88
N TRP A 98 9.12 -19.13 1.13
CA TRP A 98 8.15 -19.05 0.04
C TRP A 98 6.72 -18.76 0.52
N GLN A 99 6.37 -19.23 1.72
CA GLN A 99 5.09 -18.89 2.35
C GLN A 99 5.02 -17.39 2.69
N TRP A 100 6.08 -16.82 3.27
CA TRP A 100 6.17 -15.38 3.54
C TRP A 100 6.13 -14.54 2.26
N ILE A 101 6.83 -14.97 1.22
CA ILE A 101 6.78 -14.34 -0.11
C ILE A 101 5.36 -14.40 -0.69
N GLY A 102 4.66 -15.53 -0.54
CA GLY A 102 3.27 -15.71 -0.97
C GLY A 102 2.26 -14.81 -0.24
N MET A 103 2.67 -14.24 0.90
CA MET A 103 1.89 -13.32 1.75
C MET A 103 2.40 -11.88 1.66
N TYR A 104 3.34 -11.58 0.76
CA TYR A 104 4.01 -10.29 0.67
C TYR A 104 3.05 -9.09 0.68
N TRP A 105 1.94 -9.21 -0.05
CA TRP A 105 0.96 -8.12 -0.20
C TRP A 105 0.10 -7.87 1.04
N GLN A 106 0.07 -8.77 2.01
CA GLN A 106 -0.69 -8.58 3.27
C GLN A 106 0.20 -8.35 4.50
N LEU A 107 1.52 -8.35 4.32
CA LEU A 107 2.49 -8.10 5.39
C LEU A 107 2.31 -6.75 6.12
N PRO A 108 1.92 -5.64 5.46
CA PRO A 108 1.71 -4.39 6.17
C PRO A 108 0.66 -4.48 7.30
N GLY A 109 -0.29 -5.40 7.20
CA GLY A 109 -1.31 -5.66 8.21
C GLY A 109 -0.91 -6.67 9.29
N LEU A 110 0.29 -7.26 9.24
CA LEU A 110 0.71 -8.36 10.12
C LEU A 110 0.76 -7.97 11.60
N LEU A 111 1.05 -6.69 11.93
CA LEU A 111 1.05 -6.22 13.33
C LEU A 111 -0.30 -6.38 14.05
N PHE A 112 -1.41 -6.39 13.31
CA PHE A 112 -2.72 -6.58 13.92
C PHE A 112 -2.93 -8.02 14.40
N GLU A 113 -2.31 -9.00 13.75
CA GLU A 113 -2.37 -10.38 14.22
C GLU A 113 -1.54 -10.59 15.50
N LEU A 114 -0.36 -9.98 15.64
CA LEU A 114 0.46 -10.14 16.85
C LEU A 114 -0.25 -9.72 18.15
N SER A 115 -1.35 -8.98 18.05
CA SER A 115 -2.19 -8.56 19.18
C SER A 115 -3.37 -9.49 19.48
N VAL A 116 -3.70 -10.42 18.58
CA VAL A 116 -4.81 -11.35 18.69
C VAL A 116 -4.22 -12.76 18.83
N HIS A 117 -4.74 -13.59 19.74
CA HIS A 117 -4.28 -14.98 19.95
C HIS A 117 -4.06 -15.76 18.64
N PRO A 118 -3.19 -16.79 18.63
CA PRO A 118 -2.84 -17.52 17.41
C PRO A 118 -4.12 -17.94 16.66
N LEU A 119 -4.34 -17.30 15.52
CA LEU A 119 -5.51 -17.49 14.68
C LEU A 119 -5.30 -18.69 13.77
N ASP A 120 -6.37 -19.41 13.43
CA ASP A 120 -6.31 -20.38 12.33
C ASP A 120 -5.89 -19.67 11.03
N GLU A 121 -5.29 -20.42 10.11
CA GLU A 121 -4.73 -19.89 8.86
C GLU A 121 -5.72 -19.02 8.06
N PHE A 122 -6.99 -19.42 8.04
CA PHE A 122 -8.05 -18.64 7.39
C PHE A 122 -8.26 -17.27 8.05
N TRP A 123 -8.37 -17.24 9.37
CA TRP A 123 -8.58 -16.00 10.14
C TRP A 123 -7.35 -15.10 10.06
N PHE A 124 -6.15 -15.69 10.07
CA PHE A 124 -4.91 -14.96 9.86
C PHE A 124 -4.90 -14.23 8.52
N GLN A 125 -5.19 -14.94 7.41
CA GLN A 125 -5.26 -14.32 6.08
C GLN A 125 -6.34 -13.23 6.00
N LEU A 126 -7.52 -13.49 6.59
CA LEU A 126 -8.62 -12.53 6.56
C LEU A 126 -8.28 -11.24 7.32
N VAL A 127 -7.75 -11.36 8.55
CA VAL A 127 -7.44 -10.22 9.40
C VAL A 127 -6.29 -9.39 8.82
N THR A 128 -5.20 -10.04 8.40
CA THR A 128 -4.03 -9.34 7.84
C THR A 128 -4.36 -8.66 6.51
N ALA A 129 -5.12 -9.30 5.62
CA ALA A 129 -5.57 -8.69 4.37
C ALA A 129 -6.51 -7.51 4.63
N THR A 130 -7.49 -7.68 5.53
CA THR A 130 -8.44 -6.61 5.88
C THR A 130 -7.71 -5.42 6.51
N ALA A 131 -6.81 -5.67 7.47
CA ALA A 131 -5.99 -4.64 8.09
C ALA A 131 -5.14 -3.90 7.04
N THR A 132 -4.49 -4.62 6.13
CA THR A 132 -3.69 -4.01 5.06
C THR A 132 -4.54 -3.11 4.16
N ILE A 133 -5.72 -3.57 3.73
CA ILE A 133 -6.64 -2.78 2.91
C ILE A 133 -7.09 -1.53 3.67
N VAL A 134 -7.47 -1.65 4.93
CA VAL A 134 -7.91 -0.52 5.77
C VAL A 134 -6.78 0.49 5.95
N ILE A 135 -5.57 0.04 6.30
CA ILE A 135 -4.38 0.91 6.43
C ILE A 135 -4.14 1.65 5.12
N PHE A 136 -4.12 0.95 3.99
CA PHE A 136 -3.90 1.54 2.68
C PHE A 136 -4.95 2.60 2.35
N LEU A 137 -6.24 2.27 2.48
CA LEU A 137 -7.34 3.19 2.17
C LEU A 137 -7.37 4.41 3.10
N LEU A 138 -7.07 4.23 4.39
CA LEU A 138 -6.96 5.33 5.35
C LEU A 138 -5.82 6.29 4.96
N LEU A 139 -4.63 5.75 4.70
CA LEU A 139 -3.47 6.54 4.29
C LEU A 139 -3.77 7.29 2.97
N VAL A 140 -4.37 6.64 1.99
CA VAL A 140 -4.77 7.29 0.73
C VAL A 140 -5.79 8.41 0.97
N THR A 141 -6.78 8.17 1.84
CA THR A 141 -7.85 9.13 2.14
C THR A 141 -7.32 10.35 2.90
N ILE A 142 -6.37 10.17 3.81
CA ILE A 142 -5.72 11.27 4.54
C ILE A 142 -4.75 12.02 3.62
N GLY A 143 -3.89 11.29 2.91
CA GLY A 143 -2.83 11.85 2.06
C GLY A 143 -3.36 12.70 0.90
N ARG A 144 -4.57 12.43 0.40
CA ARG A 144 -5.18 13.23 -0.68
C ARG A 144 -5.71 14.61 -0.26
N THR A 145 -5.77 14.91 1.04
CA THR A 145 -6.41 16.14 1.55
C THR A 145 -5.57 17.40 1.32
N SER A 146 -4.26 17.33 1.56
CA SER A 146 -3.32 18.44 1.40
C SER A 146 -1.90 17.93 1.11
N ARG A 147 -1.01 18.81 0.63
CA ARG A 147 0.41 18.44 0.41
C ARG A 147 1.10 18.06 1.71
N LEU A 148 0.83 18.79 2.81
CA LEU A 148 1.38 18.48 4.12
C LEU A 148 0.90 17.10 4.60
N ALA A 149 -0.40 16.83 4.46
CA ALA A 149 -0.96 15.52 4.82
C ALA A 149 -0.34 14.40 3.98
N ALA A 150 -0.10 14.60 2.67
CA ALA A 150 0.59 13.63 1.83
C ALA A 150 1.99 13.30 2.36
N VAL A 151 2.79 14.33 2.69
CA VAL A 151 4.15 14.14 3.24
C VAL A 151 4.09 13.40 4.57
N LEU A 152 3.25 13.84 5.51
CA LEU A 152 3.11 13.20 6.82
C LEU A 152 2.65 11.75 6.70
N THR A 153 1.66 11.49 5.86
CA THR A 153 1.14 10.14 5.60
C THR A 153 2.25 9.24 5.05
N CYS A 154 3.01 9.70 4.06
CA CYS A 154 4.12 8.94 3.50
C CYS A 154 5.23 8.68 4.53
N SER A 155 5.58 9.67 5.34
CA SER A 155 6.59 9.52 6.40
C SER A 155 6.13 8.52 7.47
N ILE A 156 4.88 8.61 7.91
CA ILE A 156 4.28 7.69 8.88
C ILE A 156 4.23 6.28 8.29
N ALA A 157 3.76 6.14 7.05
CA ALA A 157 3.70 4.86 6.35
C ALA A 157 5.08 4.21 6.22
N LEU A 158 6.11 4.99 5.90
CA LEU A 158 7.49 4.51 5.81
C LEU A 158 7.99 4.01 7.17
N LEU A 159 7.85 4.83 8.22
CA LEU A 159 8.30 4.46 9.57
C LEU A 159 7.57 3.22 10.10
N ALA A 160 6.25 3.17 9.93
CA ALA A 160 5.44 2.03 10.32
C ALA A 160 5.81 0.76 9.52
N SER A 161 6.05 0.91 8.22
CA SER A 161 6.47 -0.21 7.37
C SER A 161 7.87 -0.72 7.70
N ILE A 162 8.81 0.16 8.06
CA ILE A 162 10.15 -0.24 8.53
C ILE A 162 10.02 -1.00 9.86
N ALA A 163 9.26 -0.46 10.81
CA ALA A 163 9.06 -1.10 12.11
C ALA A 163 8.41 -2.49 11.96
N ASN A 164 7.34 -2.59 11.17
CA ASN A 164 6.67 -3.86 10.90
C ASN A 164 7.59 -4.85 10.17
N SER A 165 8.37 -4.38 9.18
CA SER A 165 9.35 -5.22 8.47
C SER A 165 10.43 -5.77 9.40
N LEU A 166 10.92 -4.98 10.36
CA LEU A 166 11.87 -5.45 11.37
C LEU A 166 11.26 -6.50 12.31
N ILE A 167 9.99 -6.35 12.68
CA ILE A 167 9.26 -7.34 13.48
C ILE A 167 9.10 -8.64 12.68
N CYS A 168 8.69 -8.54 11.40
CA CYS A 168 8.62 -9.69 10.50
C CYS A 168 9.98 -10.39 10.36
N LEU A 169 11.08 -9.63 10.26
CA LEU A 169 12.43 -10.17 10.18
C LEU A 169 12.83 -10.89 11.48
N ALA A 170 12.44 -10.34 12.64
CA ALA A 170 12.69 -10.98 13.92
C ALA A 170 11.91 -12.31 14.04
N LEU A 171 10.64 -12.33 13.65
CA LEU A 171 9.80 -13.54 13.62
C LEU A 171 10.33 -14.57 12.62
N TYR A 172 10.83 -14.13 11.47
CA TYR A 172 11.42 -15.01 10.45
C TYR A 172 12.74 -15.66 10.92
N ARG A 173 13.45 -15.03 11.86
CA ARG A 173 14.72 -15.52 12.42
C ARG A 173 14.56 -16.30 13.73
N ALA A 174 13.43 -16.15 14.42
CA ALA A 174 13.11 -16.86 15.66
C ALA A 174 12.83 -18.34 15.38
#